data_AF-C4GDW8-F1
#
_entry.id   AF-C4GDW8-F1
#
_cell.length_a   1.000
_cell.length_b   1.000
_cell.length_c   1.000
_cell.angle_alpha   90.00
_cell.angle_beta   90.00
_cell.angle_gamma   90.00
#
_symmetry.space_group_name_H-M   'P 1'
#
loop_
_entity.id
_entity.type
_entity.pdbx_description
1 polymer ?
#
loop_
_entity_poly.entity_id
_entity_poly.type
_entity_poly.pdbx_seq_one_letter_code
_entity_poly.pdbx_strand_id
1 'polypeptide(L)'
;MVTVSMGFLVDSSANHLFVTAFFLAGIGMFQTAVLANGRYNKDYLRYTKSFCMTQAVLFALGSIFALLMSGIPILVIVIGTVMTVMIGIHLMRFYMIQARKNGKQNWHLI
;
A
#
# COMPACT_ATOMS: atom_id res chain seq x y z
N MET A 1 6.88 -4.47 -11.68
CA MET A 1 5.68 -5.33 -11.56
C MET A 1 4.42 -4.55 -11.88
N VAL A 2 4.04 -3.56 -11.06
CA VAL A 2 2.85 -2.70 -11.25
C VAL A 2 2.70 -2.17 -12.69
N THR A 3 3.69 -1.45 -13.22
CA THR A 3 3.63 -0.86 -14.57
C THR A 3 3.52 -1.92 -15.68
N VAL A 4 4.24 -3.03 -15.54
CA VAL A 4 4.19 -4.14 -16.51
C VAL A 4 2.80 -4.79 -16.50
N SER A 5 2.25 -5.09 -15.33
CA SER A 5 0.90 -5.66 -15.22
C SER A 5 -0.20 -4.73 -15.74
N MET A 6 -0.05 -3.41 -15.63
CA MET A 6 -1.07 -2.48 -16.15
C MET A 6 -1.29 -2.62 -17.65
N GLY A 7 -0.25 -2.91 -18.44
CA GLY A 7 -0.39 -3.18 -19.87
C GLY A 7 -1.19 -4.45 -20.16
N PHE A 8 -0.99 -5.50 -19.37
CA PHE A 8 -1.69 -6.78 -19.53
C PHE A 8 -3.07 -6.82 -18.86
N LEU A 9 -3.38 -5.88 -17.94
CA LEU A 9 -4.68 -5.86 -17.28
C LEU A 9 -5.80 -5.62 -18.31
N VAL A 10 -5.55 -4.81 -19.32
CA VAL A 10 -6.53 -4.48 -20.37
C VAL A 10 -6.47 -5.41 -21.58
N ASP A 11 -5.54 -6.37 -21.59
CA ASP A 11 -5.40 -7.36 -22.65
C ASP A 11 -6.33 -8.54 -22.38
N SER A 12 -7.30 -8.78 -23.28
CA SER A 12 -8.28 -9.85 -23.15
C SER A 12 -7.69 -11.25 -23.34
N SER A 13 -6.48 -11.36 -23.91
CA SER A 13 -5.78 -12.63 -24.10
C SER A 13 -4.94 -13.03 -22.88
N ALA A 14 -4.74 -12.12 -21.93
CA ALA A 14 -3.94 -12.36 -20.75
C ALA A 14 -4.71 -13.16 -19.68
N ASN A 15 -3.98 -13.94 -18.88
CA ASN A 15 -4.56 -14.55 -17.68
C ASN A 15 -4.77 -13.48 -16.61
N HIS A 16 -5.98 -12.93 -16.54
CA HIS A 16 -6.29 -11.82 -15.64
C HIS A 16 -6.04 -12.14 -14.16
N LEU A 17 -6.23 -13.38 -13.71
CA LEU A 17 -5.94 -13.75 -12.32
C LEU A 17 -4.44 -13.61 -12.02
N PHE A 18 -3.58 -14.11 -12.93
CA PHE A 18 -2.14 -13.96 -12.82
C PHE A 18 -1.72 -12.49 -12.87
N VAL A 19 -2.25 -11.71 -13.82
CA VAL A 19 -1.90 -10.30 -13.98
C VAL A 19 -2.32 -9.49 -12.75
N THR A 20 -3.51 -9.73 -12.21
CA THR A 20 -3.98 -9.10 -10.96
C THR A 20 -3.09 -9.50 -9.77
N ALA A 21 -2.74 -10.77 -9.62
CA ALA A 21 -1.83 -11.21 -8.56
C ALA A 21 -0.44 -10.56 -8.69
N PHE A 22 0.09 -10.47 -9.92
CA PHE A 22 1.38 -9.84 -10.20
C PHE A 22 1.36 -8.32 -9.94
N PHE A 23 0.26 -7.65 -10.27
CA PHE A 23 0.02 -6.25 -9.93
C PHE A 23 0.02 -6.03 -8.41
N LEU A 24 -0.78 -6.80 -7.68
CA LEU A 24 -0.88 -6.73 -6.22
C LEU A 24 0.44 -7.07 -5.53
N ALA A 25 1.17 -8.08 -6.00
CA ALA A 25 2.49 -8.42 -5.48
C ALA A 25 3.48 -7.25 -5.61
N GLY A 26 3.41 -6.47 -6.70
CA GLY A 26 4.19 -5.25 -6.87
C GLY A 26 3.90 -4.20 -5.79
N ILE A 27 2.61 -3.97 -5.49
CA ILE A 27 2.17 -3.04 -4.44
C ILE A 27 2.59 -3.57 -3.06
N GLY A 28 2.35 -4.85 -2.78
CA GLY A 28 2.65 -5.48 -1.50
C GLY A 28 4.14 -5.49 -1.18
N MET A 29 5.01 -5.71 -2.17
CA MET A 29 6.46 -5.59 -1.98
C MET A 29 6.89 -4.16 -1.69
N PHE A 30 6.33 -3.17 -2.40
CA PHE A 30 6.61 -1.76 -2.09
C PHE A 30 6.20 -1.41 -0.66
N GLN A 31 4.98 -1.80 -0.26
CA GLN A 31 4.49 -1.56 1.10
C GLN A 31 5.35 -2.27 2.15
N THR A 32 5.74 -3.52 1.91
CA THR A 32 6.61 -4.28 2.81
C THR A 32 7.98 -3.62 2.95
N ALA A 33 8.56 -3.12 1.85
CA ALA A 33 9.82 -2.37 1.88
C ALA A 33 9.71 -1.07 2.68
N VAL A 34 8.62 -0.31 2.53
CA VAL A 34 8.34 0.88 3.34
C VAL A 34 8.26 0.53 4.83
N LEU A 35 7.52 -0.52 5.19
CA LEU A 35 7.40 -0.96 6.59
C LEU A 35 8.73 -1.46 7.17
N ALA A 36 9.48 -2.23 6.38
CA ALA A 36 10.80 -2.73 6.78
C ALA A 36 11.80 -1.59 7.02
N ASN A 37 11.76 -0.54 6.20
CA ASN A 37 12.57 0.66 6.38
C ASN A 37 12.24 1.41 7.68
N GLY A 38 11.05 1.20 8.25
CA GLY A 38 10.65 1.78 9.53
C GLY A 38 11.60 1.48 10.70
N ARG A 39 12.42 0.42 10.62
CA ARG A 39 13.46 0.11 11.62
C ARG A 39 14.51 1.22 11.74
N TYR A 40 14.75 1.97 10.67
CA TYR A 40 15.75 3.04 10.59
C TYR A 40 15.16 4.42 10.93
N ASN A 41 13.86 4.51 11.21
CA ASN A 41 13.25 5.76 11.67
C ASN A 41 13.80 6.16 13.04
N LYS A 42 13.70 7.47 13.35
CA LYS A 42 13.87 8.00 14.71
C LYS A 42 12.99 7.19 15.68
N ASP A 43 13.42 7.02 16.92
CA ASP A 43 12.76 6.10 17.86
C ASP A 43 11.25 6.35 18.02
N TYR A 44 10.83 7.62 18.08
CA TYR A 44 9.42 7.99 18.18
C TYR A 44 8.59 7.80 16.89
N LEU A 45 9.26 7.51 15.77
CA LEU A 45 8.68 7.25 14.44
C LEU A 45 8.81 5.79 14.01
N ARG A 46 9.39 4.91 14.85
CA ARG A 46 9.41 3.48 14.56
C ARG A 46 8.01 2.91 14.62
N TYR A 47 7.68 2.06 13.65
CA TYR A 47 6.37 1.46 13.55
C TYR A 47 6.14 0.45 14.68
N THR A 48 4.98 0.55 15.34
CA THR A 48 4.56 -0.45 16.32
C THR A 48 4.03 -1.70 15.60
N LYS A 49 4.03 -2.85 16.29
CA LYS A 49 3.42 -4.08 15.75
C LYS A 49 1.96 -3.86 15.35
N SER A 50 1.19 -3.13 16.17
CA SER A 50 -0.20 -2.80 15.88
C SER A 50 -0.34 -1.99 14.58
N PHE A 51 0.49 -0.97 14.38
CA PHE A 51 0.50 -0.19 13.13
C PHE A 51 0.79 -1.07 11.90
N CYS A 52 1.80 -1.94 11.97
CA CYS A 52 2.12 -2.87 10.89
C CYS A 52 0.97 -3.86 10.62
N MET A 53 0.29 -4.34 11.66
CA MET A 53 -0.87 -5.22 11.51
C MET A 53 -2.03 -4.50 10.80
N THR A 54 -2.33 -3.25 11.14
CA THR A 54 -3.35 -2.45 10.43
C THR A 54 -2.99 -2.27 8.95
N GLN A 55 -1.72 -2.00 8.65
CA GLN A 55 -1.22 -1.89 7.28
C GLN A 55 -1.39 -3.20 6.49
N ALA A 56 -1.06 -4.34 7.12
CA ALA A 56 -1.23 -5.66 6.51
C ALA A 56 -2.71 -5.99 6.26
N VAL A 57 -3.62 -5.67 7.20
CA VAL A 57 -5.07 -5.91 7.05
C VAL A 57 -5.64 -5.05 5.92
N LEU A 58 -5.29 -3.77 5.83
CA LEU A 58 -5.73 -2.89 4.74
C LEU A 58 -5.32 -3.43 3.38
N PHE A 59 -4.07 -3.90 3.26
CA PHE A 59 -3.56 -4.49 2.03
C PHE A 59 -4.23 -5.83 1.70
N ALA A 60 -4.41 -6.71 2.69
CA ALA A 60 -5.04 -8.01 2.49
C ALA A 60 -6.49 -7.86 2.02
N LEU A 61 -7.27 -6.97 2.64
CA LEU A 61 -8.65 -6.71 2.23
C LEU A 61 -8.71 -6.19 0.79
N GLY A 62 -7.94 -5.16 0.45
CA GLY A 62 -7.94 -4.62 -0.92
C GLY A 62 -7.46 -5.64 -1.94
N SER A 63 -6.49 -6.48 -1.59
CA SER A 63 -5.99 -7.57 -2.45
C SER A 63 -7.06 -8.64 -2.70
N ILE A 64 -7.81 -9.05 -1.67
CA ILE A 64 -8.91 -10.02 -1.81
C ILE A 64 -9.98 -9.45 -2.74
N PHE A 65 -10.41 -8.20 -2.51
CA PHE A 65 -11.41 -7.56 -3.38
C PHE A 65 -10.93 -7.43 -4.83
N ALA A 66 -9.67 -7.05 -5.04
CA ALA A 66 -9.10 -6.94 -6.38
C ALA A 66 -9.02 -8.30 -7.09
N LEU A 67 -8.65 -9.38 -6.37
CA LEU A 67 -8.60 -10.73 -6.93
C LEU A 67 -10.00 -11.26 -7.30
N LEU A 68 -11.02 -11.00 -6.47
CA LEU A 68 -12.40 -11.35 -6.79
C LEU A 68 -12.91 -10.63 -8.04
N MET A 69 -12.40 -9.42 -8.31
CA MET A 69 -12.75 -8.61 -9.48
C MET A 69 -11.76 -8.77 -10.65
N SER A 70 -10.92 -9.81 -10.67
CA SER A 70 -9.85 -9.95 -11.67
C SER A 70 -10.37 -9.93 -13.12
N GLY A 71 -11.59 -10.41 -13.36
CA GLY A 71 -12.23 -10.39 -14.69
C GLY A 71 -12.68 -9.00 -15.17
N ILE A 72 -12.60 -7.97 -14.33
CA ILE A 72 -13.00 -6.59 -14.67
C ILE A 72 -11.81 -5.66 -14.40
N PRO A 73 -10.94 -5.44 -15.41
CA PRO A 73 -9.65 -4.75 -15.23
C PRO A 73 -9.75 -3.37 -14.58
N ILE A 74 -10.78 -2.59 -14.95
CA ILE A 74 -10.99 -1.26 -14.40
C ILE A 74 -11.25 -1.30 -12.89
N LEU A 75 -11.99 -2.30 -12.40
CA LEU A 75 -12.26 -2.46 -10.96
C LEU A 75 -10.99 -2.84 -10.21
N VAL A 76 -10.14 -3.71 -10.77
CA VAL A 76 -8.83 -4.05 -10.19
C VAL A 76 -7.99 -2.80 -9.98
N ILE A 77 -7.93 -1.92 -10.99
CA ILE A 77 -7.16 -0.67 -10.94
C ILE A 77 -7.74 0.28 -9.89
N VAL A 78 -9.06 0.48 -9.89
CA VAL A 78 -9.74 1.36 -8.91
C VAL A 78 -9.53 0.87 -7.49
N ILE A 79 -9.73 -0.43 -7.23
CA ILE A 79 -9.53 -1.03 -5.90
C ILE A 79 -8.07 -0.89 -5.46
N GLY A 80 -7.12 -1.21 -6.34
CA GLY A 80 -5.69 -1.07 -6.05
C GLY A 80 -5.30 0.38 -5.74
N THR A 81 -5.89 1.34 -6.44
CA THR A 81 -5.68 2.77 -6.22
C THR A 81 -6.23 3.21 -4.87
N VAL A 82 -7.50 2.91 -4.58
CA VAL A 82 -8.15 3.25 -3.30
C VAL A 82 -7.39 2.63 -2.12
N MET A 83 -7.02 1.35 -2.24
CA MET A 83 -6.22 0.64 -1.23
C MET A 83 -4.89 1.37 -0.97
N THR A 84 -4.16 1.70 -2.03
CA THR A 84 -2.85 2.37 -1.92
C THR A 84 -2.98 3.77 -1.29
N VAL A 85 -4.01 4.53 -1.67
CA VAL A 85 -4.31 5.84 -1.07
C VAL A 85 -4.63 5.70 0.42
N MET A 86 -5.46 4.75 0.81
CA MET A 86 -5.79 4.50 2.22
C MET A 86 -4.57 4.13 3.05
N ILE A 87 -3.69 3.27 2.52
CA ILE A 87 -2.39 2.92 3.12
C ILE A 87 -1.53 4.18 3.31
N GLY A 88 -1.44 5.02 2.28
CA GLY A 88 -0.70 6.28 2.30
C GLY A 88 -1.23 7.27 3.34
N ILE A 89 -2.55 7.47 3.40
CA ILE A 89 -3.21 8.31 4.40
C ILE A 89 -2.93 7.81 5.82
N HIS A 90 -3.05 6.50 6.05
CA HIS A 90 -2.78 5.90 7.35
C HIS A 90 -1.31 6.11 7.77
N LEU A 91 -0.38 6.00 6.82
CA LEU A 91 1.04 6.25 7.06
C LEU A 91 1.32 7.73 7.37
N MET A 92 0.78 8.66 6.59
CA MET A 92 0.92 10.10 6.84
C MET A 92 0.34 10.50 8.21
N ARG A 93 -0.87 10.01 8.54
CA ARG A 93 -1.50 10.26 9.84
C ARG A 93 -0.63 9.79 11.01
N PHE A 94 -0.01 8.62 10.90
CA PHE A 94 0.92 8.13 11.91
C PHE A 94 2.08 9.11 12.14
N TYR A 95 2.75 9.55 11.07
CA TYR A 95 3.85 10.51 11.19
C TYR A 95 3.40 11.84 11.81
N MET A 96 2.26 12.39 11.38
CA MET A 96 1.72 13.64 11.94
C MET A 96 1.42 13.52 13.43
N ILE A 97 0.73 12.44 13.84
CA ILE A 97 0.37 12.21 15.24
C ILE A 97 1.64 12.03 16.09
N GLN A 98 2.60 11.23 15.64
CA GLN A 98 3.83 10.98 16.39
C GLN A 98 4.71 12.24 16.47
N ALA A 99 4.82 13.02 15.38
CA ALA A 99 5.55 14.29 15.40
C ALA A 99 4.92 15.29 16.39
N ARG A 100 3.58 15.41 16.40
CA ARG A 100 2.85 16.25 17.36
C ARG A 100 3.08 15.79 18.80
N LYS A 101 2.92 14.49 19.09
CA LYS A 101 3.11 13.93 20.45
C LYS A 101 4.51 14.16 21.00
N ASN A 102 5.52 14.24 20.15
CA ASN A 102 6.92 14.42 20.55
C ASN A 102 7.41 15.86 20.42
N GLY A 103 6.53 16.84 20.21
CA GLY A 103 6.90 18.26 20.10
C GLY A 103 7.81 18.57 18.90
N LYS A 104 7.81 17.72 17.87
CA LYS A 104 8.64 17.85 16.66
C LYS A 104 7.81 18.29 15.45
N GLN A 105 6.72 19.03 15.66
CA GLN A 105 5.82 19.51 14.61
C GLN A 105 6.41 20.70 13.81
N ASN A 106 7.74 20.88 13.79
CA ASN A 106 8.42 21.87 12.95
C ASN A 106 8.67 21.28 11.57
N TRP A 107 7.61 21.26 10.76
CA TRP A 107 7.65 20.80 9.36
C TRP A 107 8.27 21.83 8.40
N HIS A 108 8.73 22.99 8.90
CA HIS A 108 9.39 24.05 8.13
C HIS A 108 10.84 23.73 7.67
N LEU A 109 11.30 22.48 7.77
CA LEU A 109 12.68 22.07 7.46
C LEU A 109 12.75 20.87 6.49
N ILE A 110 11.73 20.71 5.65
CA ILE A 110 11.81 19.84 4.46
C ILE A 110 11.93 20.75 3.24
#